data_AF-A0A915XWJ9-F1
#
_entry.id   AF-A0A915XWJ9-F1
#
_cell.length_a   1.000
_cell.length_b   1.000
_cell.length_c   1.000
_cell.angle_alpha   90.00
_cell.angle_beta   90.00
_cell.angle_gamma   90.00
#
_symmetry.space_group_name_H-M   'P 1'
#
loop_
_entity.id
_entity.type
_entity.pdbx_description
1 polymer ?
#
loop_
_entity_poly.entity_id
_entity_poly.type
_entity_poly.pdbx_seq_one_letter_code
_entity_poly.pdbx_strand_id
1 'polypeptide(L)'
;MGEQAIQQLLDMLAAEVDTRFDGAQGDYRALIVINPTDAPYTGVAVLHVDMPLKAGSEPRPAAVWTPDGVRAPCQILNSRLEPVSEWRTPDGAVRALPAGSRRWRFDMAFWVENLPPRSYRVYRSAWSADELPLPAIPDAEPPVRVREALPHAGALGKEGALDEPATESRDIIGY
;
A
#
# COMPACT_ATOMS: atom_id res chain seq x y z
N MET A 1 -11.16 -9.53 -14.20
CA MET A 1 -11.83 -8.53 -13.33
C MET A 1 -11.66 -7.16 -13.96
N GLY A 2 -12.73 -6.38 -14.09
CA GLY A 2 -12.64 -5.01 -14.67
C GLY A 2 -11.98 -4.03 -13.69
N GLU A 3 -11.49 -2.89 -14.19
CA GLU A 3 -10.77 -1.89 -13.39
C GLU A 3 -11.61 -1.31 -12.24
N GLN A 4 -12.90 -1.04 -12.48
CA GLN A 4 -13.83 -0.59 -11.41
C GLN A 4 -13.99 -1.63 -10.29
N ALA A 5 -14.06 -2.93 -10.64
CA ALA A 5 -14.19 -3.99 -9.65
C ALA A 5 -12.91 -4.12 -8.80
N ILE A 6 -11.73 -3.92 -9.41
CA ILE A 6 -10.45 -3.86 -8.67
C ILE A 6 -10.44 -2.67 -7.70
N GLN A 7 -10.92 -1.50 -8.11
CA GLN A 7 -10.97 -0.32 -7.22
C GLN A 7 -11.91 -0.54 -6.04
N GLN A 8 -13.11 -1.08 -6.27
CA GLN A 8 -14.04 -1.42 -5.20
C GLN A 8 -13.46 -2.45 -4.22
N LEU A 9 -12.73 -3.44 -4.74
CA LEU A 9 -12.04 -4.44 -3.94
C LEU A 9 -10.93 -3.83 -3.09
N LEU A 10 -10.12 -2.93 -3.66
CA LEU A 10 -9.08 -2.19 -2.93
C LEU A 10 -9.69 -1.33 -1.81
N ASP A 11 -10.79 -0.63 -2.08
CA ASP A 11 -11.49 0.20 -1.10
C ASP A 11 -12.09 -0.65 0.03
N MET A 12 -12.71 -1.80 -0.30
CA MET A 12 -13.23 -2.74 0.69
C MET A 12 -12.12 -3.30 1.58
N LEU A 13 -11.03 -3.80 0.99
CA LEU A 13 -9.92 -4.36 1.77
C LEU A 13 -9.26 -3.29 2.64
N ALA A 14 -9.14 -2.05 2.15
CA ALA A 14 -8.63 -0.93 2.93
C ALA A 14 -9.50 -0.52 4.12
N ALA A 15 -10.75 -1.00 4.20
CA ALA A 15 -11.62 -0.79 5.36
C ALA A 15 -11.68 -2.02 6.28
N GLU A 16 -11.66 -3.22 5.71
CA GLU A 16 -11.96 -4.47 6.42
C GLU A 16 -10.74 -5.21 6.95
N VAL A 17 -9.54 -5.00 6.38
CA VAL A 17 -8.32 -5.68 6.85
C VAL A 17 -7.76 -5.01 8.09
N ASP A 18 -7.35 -5.79 9.09
CA ASP A 18 -6.56 -5.24 10.19
C ASP A 18 -5.24 -4.71 9.63
N THR A 19 -5.02 -3.41 9.74
CA THR A 19 -3.83 -2.70 9.24
C THR A 19 -2.85 -2.33 10.35
N ARG A 20 -3.11 -2.74 11.60
CA ARG A 20 -2.22 -2.52 12.75
C ARG A 20 -1.14 -3.58 12.83
N PHE A 21 0.07 -3.18 13.15
CA PHE A 21 1.19 -4.09 13.34
C PHE A 21 1.65 -4.04 14.79
N ASP A 22 1.74 -5.20 15.43
CA ASP A 22 2.18 -5.29 16.82
C ASP A 22 3.60 -4.71 16.98
N GLY A 23 3.78 -3.90 18.01
CA GLY A 23 5.06 -3.24 18.31
C GLY A 23 5.46 -2.13 17.33
N ALA A 24 4.62 -1.77 16.33
CA ALA A 24 4.89 -0.63 15.47
C ALA A 24 4.73 0.70 16.24
N GLN A 25 5.75 1.55 16.17
CA GLN A 25 5.76 2.88 16.80
C GLN A 25 5.86 3.98 15.73
N GLY A 26 5.28 5.15 16.04
CA GLY A 26 5.33 6.33 15.17
C GLY A 26 4.39 6.26 13.97
N ASP A 27 4.62 7.18 13.02
CA ASP A 27 3.81 7.29 11.80
C ASP A 27 4.19 6.19 10.81
N TYR A 28 3.27 5.26 10.57
CA TYR A 28 3.38 4.25 9.52
C TYR A 28 2.09 4.17 8.69
N ARG A 29 2.18 3.41 7.60
CA ARG A 29 1.06 3.12 6.70
C ARG A 29 1.02 1.62 6.45
N ALA A 30 -0.18 1.11 6.20
CA ALA A 30 -0.34 -0.25 5.70
C ALA A 30 -0.42 -0.21 4.18
N LEU A 31 0.28 -1.14 3.53
CA LEU A 31 0.27 -1.33 2.08
C LEU A 31 -0.42 -2.66 1.78
N ILE A 32 -1.62 -2.60 1.24
CA ILE A 32 -2.41 -3.77 0.85
C ILE A 32 -2.06 -4.09 -0.59
N VAL A 33 -1.37 -5.20 -0.80
CA VAL A 33 -0.99 -5.68 -2.14
C VAL A 33 -1.97 -6.74 -2.57
N ILE A 34 -2.56 -6.56 -3.75
CA ILE A 34 -3.47 -7.51 -4.37
C ILE A 34 -2.78 -8.16 -5.57
N ASN A 35 -2.84 -9.49 -5.64
CA ASN A 35 -2.59 -10.24 -6.86
C ASN A 35 -3.92 -10.63 -7.50
N PRO A 36 -4.38 -9.91 -8.54
CA PRO A 36 -5.64 -10.22 -9.21
C PRO A 36 -5.50 -11.35 -10.24
N THR A 37 -4.29 -11.88 -10.46
CA THR A 37 -4.01 -12.87 -11.51
C THR A 37 -4.27 -14.29 -11.02
N ASP A 38 -4.39 -15.22 -11.97
CA ASP A 38 -4.54 -16.66 -11.70
C ASP A 38 -3.19 -17.38 -11.47
N ALA A 39 -2.09 -16.64 -11.37
CA ALA A 39 -0.74 -17.16 -11.14
C ALA A 39 -0.14 -16.56 -9.86
N PRO A 40 0.74 -17.29 -9.13
CA PRO A 40 1.48 -16.70 -8.02
C PRO A 40 2.40 -15.59 -8.53
N TYR A 41 2.62 -14.58 -7.70
CA TYR A 41 3.44 -13.42 -8.04
C TYR A 41 4.63 -13.26 -7.10
N THR A 42 5.83 -13.15 -7.69
CA THR A 42 7.06 -12.73 -7.05
C THR A 42 7.70 -11.65 -7.92
N GLY A 43 7.95 -10.47 -7.35
CA GLY A 43 8.43 -9.32 -8.10
C GLY A 43 8.24 -8.01 -7.35
N VAL A 44 8.30 -6.91 -8.09
CA VAL A 44 8.15 -5.56 -7.53
C VAL A 44 6.69 -5.15 -7.52
N ALA A 45 6.19 -4.67 -6.38
CA ALA A 45 4.96 -3.91 -6.29
C ALA A 45 5.27 -2.41 -6.24
N VAL A 46 4.40 -1.58 -6.82
CA VAL A 46 4.59 -0.13 -6.88
C VAL A 46 3.38 0.57 -6.27
N LEU A 47 3.65 1.47 -5.32
CA LEU A 47 2.69 2.46 -4.87
C LEU A 47 3.09 3.83 -5.44
N HIS A 48 2.20 4.45 -6.22
CA HIS A 48 2.38 5.83 -6.67
C HIS A 48 1.96 6.79 -5.56
N VAL A 49 2.90 7.63 -5.12
CA VAL A 49 2.67 8.57 -4.02
C VAL A 49 2.68 9.99 -4.56
N ASP A 50 1.70 10.78 -4.10
CA ASP A 50 1.59 12.20 -4.37
C ASP A 50 1.21 12.93 -3.08
N MET A 51 2.16 13.67 -2.51
CA MET A 51 1.99 14.29 -1.20
C MET A 51 2.61 15.68 -1.11
N PRO A 52 2.09 16.55 -0.22
CA PRO A 52 2.73 17.82 0.07
C PRO A 52 3.91 17.59 1.02
N LEU A 53 5.06 18.14 0.66
CA LEU A 53 6.26 18.21 1.48
C LEU A 53 6.35 19.62 2.10
N LYS A 54 6.50 19.66 3.43
CA LYS A 54 6.57 20.91 4.19
C LYS A 54 7.80 21.73 3.77
N ALA A 55 7.67 23.04 3.87
CA ALA A 55 8.78 23.96 3.62
C ALA A 55 10.01 23.60 4.46
N GLY A 56 11.17 23.53 3.83
CA GLY A 56 12.44 23.17 4.47
C GLY A 56 12.62 21.67 4.80
N SER A 57 11.63 20.82 4.55
CA SER A 57 11.78 19.37 4.67
C SER A 57 12.34 18.77 3.39
N GLU A 58 13.28 17.83 3.51
CA GLU A 58 13.82 17.06 2.39
C GLU A 58 13.12 15.69 2.25
N PRO A 59 13.05 15.14 1.02
CA PRO A 59 12.60 13.77 0.79
C PRO A 59 13.34 12.78 1.68
N ARG A 60 12.60 11.79 2.22
CA ARG A 60 13.16 10.76 3.10
C ARG A 60 13.04 9.39 2.46
N PRO A 61 14.04 8.51 2.65
CA PRO A 61 13.91 7.09 2.35
C PRO A 61 12.67 6.47 3.02
N ALA A 62 12.17 5.40 2.41
CA ALA A 62 11.12 4.57 2.99
C ALA A 62 11.63 3.14 3.20
N ALA A 63 11.07 2.45 4.19
CA ALA A 63 11.26 1.03 4.40
C ALA A 63 9.91 0.33 4.47
N VAL A 64 9.90 -0.93 4.03
CA VAL A 64 8.73 -1.80 4.04
C VAL A 64 9.04 -3.05 4.83
N TRP A 65 8.04 -3.57 5.55
CA TRP A 65 8.12 -4.82 6.30
C TRP A 65 6.96 -5.73 5.92
N THR A 66 7.24 -7.04 5.87
CA THR A 66 6.25 -8.11 5.70
C THR A 66 5.28 -8.17 6.90
N PRO A 67 4.16 -8.91 6.80
CA PRO A 67 3.28 -9.20 7.95
C PRO A 67 4.04 -9.63 9.22
N ASP A 68 5.06 -10.46 9.05
CA ASP A 68 5.86 -11.03 10.14
C ASP A 68 6.97 -10.09 10.65
N GLY A 69 7.03 -8.86 10.14
CA GLY A 69 8.01 -7.85 10.56
C GLY A 69 9.40 -8.00 9.93
N VAL A 70 9.56 -8.84 8.91
CA VAL A 70 10.82 -8.94 8.15
C VAL A 70 10.92 -7.77 7.18
N ARG A 71 12.08 -7.13 7.09
CA ARG A 71 12.28 -5.99 6.18
C ARG A 71 12.31 -6.49 4.72
N ALA A 72 11.47 -5.90 3.87
CA ALA A 72 11.45 -6.15 2.44
C ALA A 72 12.32 -5.10 1.70
N PRO A 73 13.02 -5.48 0.61
CA PRO A 73 13.63 -4.53 -0.30
C PRO A 73 12.64 -3.46 -0.75
N CYS A 74 13.04 -2.19 -0.68
CA CYS A 74 12.19 -1.03 -0.96
C CYS A 74 13.06 0.15 -1.38
N GLN A 75 12.67 0.83 -2.46
CA GLN A 75 13.33 2.03 -2.98
C GLN A 75 12.32 3.05 -3.48
N ILE A 76 12.69 4.33 -3.38
CA ILE A 76 11.95 5.43 -3.99
C ILE A 76 12.48 5.65 -5.41
N LEU A 77 11.62 5.45 -6.40
CA LEU A 77 11.92 5.64 -7.81
C LEU A 77 11.17 6.85 -8.39
N ASN A 78 11.60 7.32 -9.56
CA ASN A 78 10.92 8.37 -10.34
C ASN A 78 10.56 9.64 -9.56
N SER A 79 11.36 9.98 -8.54
CA SER A 79 11.09 11.08 -7.60
C SER A 79 11.16 12.45 -8.27
N ARG A 80 10.13 13.27 -8.06
CA ARG A 80 10.00 14.64 -8.58
C ARG A 80 9.50 15.58 -7.49
N LEU A 81 10.10 16.77 -7.44
CA LEU A 81 9.71 17.85 -6.54
C LEU A 81 9.32 19.08 -7.34
N GLU A 82 8.15 19.63 -7.06
CA GLU A 82 7.63 20.81 -7.74
C GLU A 82 7.14 21.83 -6.69
N PRO A 83 7.39 23.13 -6.86
CA PRO A 83 6.80 24.14 -5.98
C PRO A 83 5.27 24.07 -6.00
N VAL A 84 4.64 24.24 -4.84
CA VAL A 84 3.18 24.26 -4.73
C VAL A 84 2.71 25.20 -3.62
N SER A 85 1.67 25.98 -3.88
CA SER A 85 1.09 26.93 -2.93
C SER A 85 -0.22 26.46 -2.32
N GLU A 86 -0.87 25.45 -2.90
CA GLU A 86 -2.18 24.94 -2.48
C GLU A 86 -2.25 23.43 -2.61
N TRP A 87 -2.99 22.77 -1.71
CA TRP A 87 -3.22 21.33 -1.76
C TRP A 87 -4.70 21.00 -1.77
N ARG A 88 -5.10 20.08 -2.63
CA ARG A 88 -6.46 19.53 -2.63
C ARG A 88 -6.50 18.29 -1.75
N THR A 89 -7.26 18.33 -0.67
CA THR A 89 -7.48 17.18 0.21
C THR A 89 -8.44 16.16 -0.42
N PRO A 90 -8.46 14.90 0.05
CA PRO A 90 -9.32 13.86 -0.52
C PRO A 90 -10.82 14.17 -0.48
N ASP A 91 -11.27 15.00 0.46
CA ASP A 91 -12.64 15.54 0.54
C ASP A 91 -12.95 16.63 -0.52
N GLY A 92 -11.98 16.95 -1.38
CA GLY A 92 -12.09 17.95 -2.44
C GLY A 92 -11.78 19.39 -1.99
N ALA A 93 -11.57 19.63 -0.69
CA ALA A 93 -11.26 20.97 -0.19
C ALA A 93 -9.86 21.42 -0.63
N VAL A 94 -9.71 22.70 -0.94
CA VAL A 94 -8.42 23.30 -1.28
C VAL A 94 -7.89 24.07 -0.08
N ARG A 95 -6.63 23.81 0.30
CA ARG A 95 -5.97 24.45 1.43
C ARG A 95 -4.70 25.15 0.97
N ALA A 96 -4.53 26.40 1.39
CA ALA A 96 -3.27 27.11 1.21
C ALA A 96 -2.16 26.42 2.02
N LEU A 97 -0.98 26.29 1.40
CA LEU A 97 0.20 25.72 2.02
C LEU A 97 1.19 26.83 2.42
N PRO A 98 2.03 26.62 3.45
CA PRO A 98 3.10 27.54 3.80
C PRO A 98 4.02 27.83 2.60
N ALA A 99 4.51 29.07 2.51
CA ALA A 99 5.47 29.45 1.48
C ALA A 99 6.71 28.52 1.49
N GLY A 100 7.15 28.07 0.32
CA GLY A 100 8.25 27.11 0.17
C GLY A 100 7.84 25.64 0.25
N SER A 101 6.54 25.34 0.34
CA SER A 101 6.05 23.96 0.22
C SER A 101 6.27 23.40 -1.18
N ARG A 102 6.48 22.09 -1.25
CA ARG A 102 6.73 21.36 -2.50
C ARG A 102 5.75 20.20 -2.62
N ARG A 103 5.27 19.91 -3.82
CA ARG A 103 4.61 18.66 -4.17
C ARG A 103 5.68 17.62 -4.45
N TRP A 104 5.63 16.50 -3.74
CA TRP A 104 6.54 15.38 -3.92
C TRP A 104 5.78 14.21 -4.53
N ARG A 105 6.17 13.86 -5.76
CA ARG A 105 5.64 12.72 -6.51
C ARG A 105 6.73 11.69 -6.69
N PHE A 106 6.44 10.43 -6.37
CA PHE A 106 7.40 9.35 -6.50
C PHE A 106 6.71 7.99 -6.53
N ASP A 107 7.46 6.98 -6.94
CA ASP A 107 7.03 5.58 -6.90
C ASP A 107 7.73 4.89 -5.73
N MET A 108 6.97 4.41 -4.75
CA MET A 108 7.48 3.52 -3.72
C MET A 108 7.44 2.09 -4.26
N ALA A 109 8.60 1.60 -4.69
CA ALA A 109 8.75 0.27 -5.25
C ALA A 109 9.31 -0.69 -4.19
N PHE A 110 8.66 -1.82 -3.97
CA PHE A 110 9.07 -2.80 -2.95
C PHE A 110 8.88 -4.24 -3.42
N TRP A 111 9.71 -5.14 -2.89
CA TRP A 111 9.69 -6.55 -3.26
C TRP A 111 8.57 -7.31 -2.56
N VAL A 112 7.86 -8.12 -3.36
CA VAL A 112 6.80 -9.03 -2.94
C VAL A 112 7.21 -10.43 -3.36
N GLU A 113 7.11 -11.38 -2.43
CA GLU A 113 7.55 -12.75 -2.65
C GLU A 113 6.40 -13.73 -2.41
N ASN A 114 6.19 -14.65 -3.36
CA ASN A 114 5.23 -15.74 -3.27
C ASN A 114 3.83 -15.30 -2.84
N LEU A 115 3.31 -14.23 -3.47
CA LEU A 115 1.93 -13.81 -3.27
C LEU A 115 1.00 -14.74 -4.07
N PRO A 116 0.10 -15.52 -3.44
CA PRO A 116 -0.72 -16.50 -4.15
C PRO A 116 -1.58 -15.88 -5.28
N PRO A 117 -2.04 -16.68 -6.25
CA PRO A 117 -3.10 -16.26 -7.16
C PRO A 117 -4.30 -15.70 -6.39
N ARG A 118 -4.99 -14.72 -6.95
CA ARG A 118 -6.27 -14.21 -6.42
C ARG A 118 -6.22 -13.97 -4.92
N SER A 119 -5.20 -13.26 -4.45
CA SER A 119 -4.96 -13.05 -3.01
C SER A 119 -4.56 -11.63 -2.68
N TYR A 120 -4.56 -11.30 -1.39
CA TYR A 120 -3.95 -10.09 -0.88
C TYR A 120 -2.99 -10.38 0.28
N ARG A 121 -2.04 -9.46 0.49
CA ARG A 121 -1.16 -9.42 1.66
C ARG A 121 -0.90 -7.97 2.09
N VAL A 122 -0.86 -7.74 3.40
CA VAL A 122 -0.64 -6.43 3.99
C VAL A 122 0.79 -6.27 4.50
N TYR A 123 1.47 -5.25 4.00
CA TYR A 123 2.80 -4.84 4.43
C TYR A 123 2.70 -3.58 5.26
N ARG A 124 3.75 -3.28 6.02
CA ARG A 124 3.91 -2.02 6.74
C ARG A 124 4.92 -1.15 6.01
N SER A 125 4.66 0.14 5.84
CA SER A 125 5.65 1.11 5.39
C SER A 125 5.83 2.24 6.40
N ALA A 126 7.07 2.74 6.51
CA ALA A 126 7.40 3.90 7.32
C ALA A 126 8.61 4.62 6.73
N TRP A 127 8.77 5.91 7.06
CA TRP A 127 9.98 6.65 6.71
C TRP A 127 11.19 6.09 7.46
N SER A 128 12.28 5.85 6.75
CA SER A 128 13.52 5.27 7.28
C SER A 128 14.70 6.23 7.13
N ALA A 129 15.85 5.84 7.68
CA ALA A 129 17.13 6.50 7.44
C ALA A 129 17.80 5.99 6.14
N ASP A 130 17.40 4.80 5.68
CA ASP A 130 18.05 4.06 4.60
C ASP A 130 17.03 3.27 3.76
N GLU A 131 17.45 2.90 2.54
CA GLU A 131 16.73 2.01 1.64
C GLU A 131 17.41 0.64 1.59
N LEU A 132 16.62 -0.42 1.40
CA LEU A 132 17.14 -1.75 1.10
C LEU A 132 16.98 -1.99 -0.42
N PRO A 133 18.07 -2.05 -1.21
CA PRO A 133 17.98 -2.07 -2.67
C PRO A 133 17.13 -3.21 -3.22
N LEU A 134 16.36 -2.92 -4.27
CA LEU A 134 15.55 -3.92 -4.97
C LEU A 134 16.45 -4.94 -5.68
N PRO A 135 16.08 -6.23 -5.71
CA PRO A 135 16.79 -7.24 -6.49
C PRO A 135 16.73 -6.98 -8.01
N ALA A 136 15.64 -6.36 -8.47
CA ALA A 136 15.43 -5.96 -9.85
C ALA A 136 14.52 -4.72 -9.88
N ILE A 137 14.77 -3.82 -10.83
CA ILE A 137 13.90 -2.67 -11.11
C ILE A 137 12.87 -3.13 -12.17
N PRO A 138 11.58 -2.83 -12.01
CA PRO A 138 10.58 -3.25 -12.99
C PRO A 138 10.72 -2.48 -14.30
N ASP A 139 10.79 -3.20 -15.43
CA ASP A 139 10.83 -2.61 -16.78
C ASP A 139 9.44 -2.26 -17.33
N ALA A 140 8.37 -2.71 -16.65
CA ALA A 140 6.97 -2.48 -16.99
C ALA A 140 6.12 -2.42 -15.71
N GLU A 141 4.91 -1.87 -15.84
CA GLU A 141 3.95 -1.80 -14.73
C GLU A 141 3.62 -3.21 -14.19
N PRO A 142 3.81 -3.46 -12.88
CA PRO A 142 3.50 -4.76 -12.29
C PRO A 142 2.02 -5.15 -12.43
N PRO A 143 1.70 -6.46 -12.51
CA PRO A 143 0.32 -6.94 -12.56
C PRO A 143 -0.40 -6.86 -11.20
N VAL A 144 0.35 -6.68 -10.11
CA VAL A 144 -0.20 -6.47 -8.76
C VAL A 144 -0.67 -5.03 -8.57
N ARG A 145 -1.54 -4.80 -7.59
CA ARG A 145 -2.03 -3.47 -7.22
C ARG A 145 -1.76 -3.19 -5.77
N VAL A 146 -1.45 -1.94 -5.43
CA VAL A 146 -1.15 -1.53 -4.06
C VAL A 146 -2.13 -0.44 -3.63
N ARG A 147 -2.72 -0.60 -2.44
CA ARG A 147 -3.51 0.42 -1.77
C ARG A 147 -2.89 0.76 -0.42
N GLU A 148 -2.69 2.05 -0.18
CA GLU A 148 -2.31 2.55 1.13
C GLU A 148 -3.54 2.71 2.04
N ALA A 149 -3.38 2.38 3.31
CA ALA A 149 -4.36 2.63 4.37
C ALA A 149 -3.68 3.17 5.64
N LEU A 150 -4.42 3.99 6.40
CA LEU A 150 -4.05 4.36 7.75
C LEU A 150 -4.20 3.15 8.68
N PRO A 151 -3.43 3.05 9.79
CA PRO A 151 -3.61 1.96 10.73
C PRO A 151 -4.99 1.98 11.41
N HIS A 152 -5.71 0.88 11.34
CA HIS A 152 -6.99 0.63 12.02
C HIS A 152 -7.18 -0.87 12.27
N ALA A 153 -8.05 -1.20 13.23
CA ALA A 153 -8.52 -2.57 13.39
C ALA A 153 -9.44 -2.95 12.23
N GLY A 154 -9.42 -4.21 11.82
CA GLY A 154 -10.29 -4.77 10.80
C GLY A 154 -10.71 -6.19 11.15
N ALA A 155 -11.73 -6.69 10.46
CA ALA A 155 -12.25 -8.05 10.64
C ALA A 155 -11.40 -9.11 9.90
N LEU A 156 -10.71 -8.72 8.83
CA LEU A 156 -9.89 -9.61 8.03
C LEU A 156 -8.42 -9.60 8.50
N GLY A 157 -7.75 -10.74 8.33
CA GLY A 157 -6.33 -10.91 8.66
C GLY A 157 -5.39 -10.20 7.68
N LYS A 158 -4.08 -10.34 7.90
CA LYS A 158 -3.04 -9.72 7.05
C LYS A 158 -2.89 -10.33 5.67
N GLU A 159 -3.46 -11.51 5.47
CA GLU A 159 -3.41 -12.29 4.24
C GLU A 159 -4.75 -12.97 4.01
N GLY A 160 -5.14 -13.14 2.76
CA GLY A 160 -6.36 -13.86 2.41
C GLY A 160 -6.55 -14.06 0.91
N ALA A 161 -7.44 -14.98 0.56
CA ALA A 161 -7.91 -15.17 -0.81
C ALA A 161 -8.98 -14.12 -1.15
N LEU A 162 -9.10 -13.79 -2.44
CA LEU A 162 -10.10 -12.86 -2.98
C LEU A 162 -11.37 -13.58 -3.46
N ASP A 163 -11.33 -14.92 -3.54
CA ASP A 163 -12.35 -15.74 -4.19
C ASP A 163 -13.40 -16.35 -3.24
N GLU A 164 -13.40 -16.01 -1.94
CA GLU A 164 -14.44 -16.52 -1.03
C GLU A 164 -15.56 -15.49 -0.78
N PRO A 165 -16.79 -15.71 -1.30
CA PRO A 165 -17.95 -15.25 -0.57
C PRO A 165 -18.00 -16.00 0.75
N ALA A 166 -18.21 -15.28 1.86
CA ALA A 166 -18.53 -15.88 3.15
C ALA A 166 -19.63 -16.92 2.94
N THR A 167 -19.27 -18.19 3.03
CA THR A 167 -20.26 -19.26 3.02
C THR A 167 -20.95 -19.15 4.37
N GLU A 168 -22.13 -18.53 4.36
CA GLU A 168 -23.07 -18.65 5.47
C GLU A 168 -23.18 -20.13 5.80
N SER A 169 -22.64 -20.52 6.95
CA SER A 169 -22.90 -21.81 7.56
C SER A 169 -24.38 -21.80 7.95
N ARG A 170 -25.26 -22.11 6.99
CA ARG A 170 -26.60 -22.56 7.32
C ARG A 170 -26.43 -23.96 7.88
N ASP A 171 -26.38 -24.02 9.20
CA ASP A 171 -26.57 -25.23 9.98
C ASP A 171 -27.76 -25.99 9.40
N ILE A 172 -27.46 -27.13 8.80
CA ILE A 172 -28.43 -28.18 8.57
C ILE A 172 -28.69 -28.78 9.95
N ILE A 173 -29.68 -28.25 10.67
CA ILE A 173 -30.33 -29.01 11.73
C ILE A 173 -31.54 -29.69 11.08
N GLY A 174 -31.33 -30.93 10.67
CA GLY A 174 -32.43 -31.86 10.51
C GLY A 174 -32.91 -32.27 11.89
N TYR A 175 -34.22 -32.18 12.11
CA TYR A 175 -35.07 -33.13 12.85
C TYR A 175 -36.52 -32.88 12.47
#